data_AF-A0A7C2EGX6-F1
#
_entry.id   AF-A0A7C2EGX6-F1
#
_cell.length_a   1.000
_cell.length_b   1.000
_cell.length_c   1.000
_cell.angle_alpha   90.00
_cell.angle_beta   90.00
_cell.angle_gamma   90.00
#
_symmetry.space_group_name_H-M   'P 1'
#
loop_
_entity.id
_entity.type
_entity.pdbx_description
1 polymer ?
#
loop_
_entity_poly.entity_id
_entity_poly.type
_entity_poly.pdbx_seq_one_letter_code
_entity_poly.pdbx_strand_id
1 'polypeptide(L)'
;IEDDALRQSIRVYNHGRSLVEKLYALRAERHGLIDGLSAMACVVAGFWMKKEDHNRLLQELLESLEGTAPKDDRRVPLVVSGSVCTTPDLLELLLELGANVVEDDLCCGHRYYEGLVDEGVAPEEALARRMWSRVNCPAKHQCLEDRASRLMERVEESGAKGVLFYLQSFCEPHLFDIPYLRKRLLEEREIPSLVLESELQSFSRGQLRTRLQAFLEIIA
;
A
#
# COMPACT_ATOMS: atom_id res chain seq x y z
N ILE A 1 12.96 -24.22 -17.54
CA ILE A 1 11.59 -23.64 -17.62
C ILE A 1 11.42 -23.20 -19.07
N GLU A 2 10.31 -23.52 -19.71
CA GLU A 2 10.06 -23.15 -21.11
C GLU A 2 9.52 -21.71 -21.21
N ASP A 3 9.86 -21.00 -22.30
CA ASP A 3 9.46 -19.61 -22.53
C ASP A 3 7.94 -19.43 -22.48
N ASP A 4 7.16 -20.36 -23.04
CA ASP A 4 5.70 -20.29 -23.03
C ASP A 4 5.12 -20.38 -21.62
N ALA A 5 5.74 -21.19 -20.75
CA ALA A 5 5.35 -21.27 -19.35
C ALA A 5 5.66 -19.96 -18.59
N LEU A 6 6.77 -19.30 -18.92
CA LEU A 6 7.10 -17.98 -18.37
C LEU A 6 6.12 -16.91 -18.86
N ARG A 7 5.80 -16.90 -20.16
CA ARG A 7 4.81 -15.97 -20.74
C ARG A 7 3.44 -16.14 -20.11
N GLN A 8 3.00 -17.39 -19.92
CA GLN A 8 1.74 -17.67 -19.24
C GLN A 8 1.74 -17.18 -17.79
N SER A 9 2.83 -17.41 -17.06
CA SER A 9 2.99 -16.91 -15.69
C SER A 9 2.96 -15.37 -15.66
N ILE A 10 3.63 -14.71 -16.60
CA ILE A 10 3.61 -13.25 -16.73
C ILE A 10 2.17 -12.73 -16.88
N ARG A 11 1.37 -13.33 -17.77
CA ARG A 11 -0.05 -12.97 -17.96
C ARG A 11 -0.85 -13.11 -16.67
N VAL A 12 -0.71 -14.23 -15.96
CA VAL A 12 -1.40 -14.46 -14.68
C VAL A 12 -1.04 -13.39 -13.65
N TYR A 13 0.24 -13.07 -13.52
CA TYR A 13 0.67 -12.03 -12.58
C TYR A 13 0.25 -10.62 -13.01
N ASN A 14 0.29 -10.28 -14.29
CA ASN A 14 -0.18 -9.00 -14.82
C ASN A 14 -1.69 -8.81 -14.61
N HIS A 15 -2.47 -9.87 -14.79
CA HIS A 15 -3.89 -9.85 -14.50
C HIS A 15 -4.14 -9.53 -13.02
N GLY A 16 -3.45 -10.20 -12.10
CA GLY A 16 -3.55 -9.92 -10.66
C GLY A 16 -3.16 -8.50 -10.29
N ARG A 17 -2.08 -7.97 -10.88
CA ARG A 17 -1.68 -6.56 -10.72
C ARG A 17 -2.79 -5.62 -11.15
N SER A 18 -3.36 -5.84 -12.33
CA SER A 18 -4.44 -5.01 -12.87
C SER A 18 -5.70 -5.07 -11.98
N LEU A 19 -6.02 -6.22 -11.37
CA LEU A 19 -7.14 -6.34 -10.44
C LEU A 19 -6.87 -5.57 -9.13
N VAL A 20 -5.64 -5.62 -8.61
CA VAL A 20 -5.28 -4.85 -7.41
C VAL A 20 -5.33 -3.35 -7.69
N GLU A 21 -4.78 -2.88 -8.80
CA GLU A 21 -4.88 -1.46 -9.21
C GLU A 21 -6.34 -1.00 -9.31
N LYS A 22 -7.23 -1.83 -9.87
CA LYS A 22 -8.68 -1.55 -9.88
C LYS A 22 -9.27 -1.44 -8.46
N LEU A 23 -8.86 -2.30 -7.53
CA LEU A 23 -9.32 -2.22 -6.13
C LEU A 23 -8.89 -0.90 -5.47
N TYR A 24 -7.64 -0.47 -5.66
CA TYR A 24 -7.16 0.80 -5.09
C TYR A 24 -7.82 2.02 -5.75
N ALA A 25 -7.96 2.03 -7.07
CA ALA A 25 -8.66 3.09 -7.78
C ALA A 25 -10.13 3.21 -7.31
N LEU A 26 -10.82 2.07 -7.14
CA LEU A 26 -12.18 2.04 -6.64
C LEU A 26 -12.28 2.60 -5.20
N ARG A 27 -11.30 2.30 -4.35
CA ARG A 27 -11.23 2.83 -2.97
C ARG A 27 -11.02 4.34 -2.93
N ALA A 28 -10.17 4.86 -3.82
CA ALA A 28 -9.93 6.30 -3.97
C ALA A 28 -11.15 7.04 -4.54
N GLU A 29 -11.85 6.46 -5.52
CA GLU A 29 -13.02 7.10 -6.13
C GLU A 29 -14.26 7.06 -5.20
N ARG A 30 -14.43 5.96 -4.45
CA ARG A 30 -15.66 5.64 -3.71
C ARG A 30 -15.35 5.30 -2.26
N HIS A 31 -14.97 6.32 -1.50
CA HIS A 31 -14.66 6.22 -0.06
C HIS A 31 -15.77 5.52 0.71
N GLY A 32 -15.41 4.56 1.58
CA GLY A 32 -16.36 3.82 2.41
C GLY A 32 -16.96 2.56 1.77
N LEU A 33 -16.53 2.15 0.57
CA LEU A 33 -16.88 0.86 -0.04
C LEU A 33 -16.31 -0.33 0.72
N ILE A 34 -15.01 -0.29 0.95
CA ILE A 34 -14.23 -1.30 1.66
C ILE A 34 -13.23 -0.58 2.55
N ASP A 35 -13.19 -0.95 3.82
CA ASP A 35 -12.26 -0.38 4.77
C ASP A 35 -10.82 -0.87 4.49
N GLY A 36 -9.84 -0.13 5.00
CA GLY A 36 -8.42 -0.42 4.77
C GLY A 36 -7.98 -1.78 5.29
N LEU A 37 -8.54 -2.26 6.40
CA LEU A 37 -8.21 -3.57 6.96
C LEU A 37 -8.66 -4.67 6.00
N SER A 38 -9.92 -4.61 5.56
CA SER A 38 -10.49 -5.56 4.58
C SER A 38 -9.72 -5.53 3.26
N ALA A 39 -9.41 -4.34 2.74
CA ALA A 39 -8.65 -4.19 1.51
C ALA A 39 -7.22 -4.76 1.63
N MET A 40 -6.50 -4.43 2.71
CA MET A 40 -5.15 -4.94 2.94
C MET A 40 -5.14 -6.46 3.09
N ALA A 41 -6.14 -7.04 3.78
CA ALA A 41 -6.29 -8.49 3.89
C ALA A 41 -6.42 -9.15 2.51
N CYS A 42 -7.22 -8.58 1.60
CA CYS A 42 -7.37 -9.08 0.23
C CYS A 42 -6.05 -9.03 -0.56
N VAL A 43 -5.28 -7.96 -0.40
CA VAL A 43 -4.01 -7.76 -1.11
C VAL A 43 -2.92 -8.69 -0.56
N VAL A 44 -2.81 -8.82 0.77
CA VAL A 44 -1.85 -9.68 1.46
C VAL A 44 -2.14 -11.16 1.22
N ALA A 45 -3.42 -11.57 1.12
CA ALA A 45 -3.81 -12.95 0.83
C ALA A 45 -3.14 -13.49 -0.45
N GLY A 46 -2.90 -12.63 -1.45
CA GLY A 46 -2.23 -13.00 -2.69
C GLY A 46 -0.78 -13.49 -2.53
N PHE A 47 -0.15 -13.29 -1.36
CA PHE A 47 1.18 -13.83 -1.05
C PHE A 47 1.15 -15.27 -0.49
N TRP A 48 -0.03 -15.77 -0.13
CA TRP A 48 -0.21 -17.05 0.58
C TRP A 48 -0.96 -18.11 -0.24
N MET A 49 -1.24 -17.82 -1.52
CA MET A 49 -1.95 -18.71 -2.43
C MET A 49 -1.42 -18.57 -3.86
N LYS A 50 -1.87 -19.46 -4.76
CA LYS A 50 -1.58 -19.34 -6.19
C LYS A 50 -2.21 -18.07 -6.75
N LYS A 51 -1.54 -17.45 -7.73
CA LYS A 51 -2.03 -16.19 -8.32
C LYS A 51 -3.33 -16.38 -9.07
N GLU A 52 -3.55 -17.55 -9.67
CA GLU A 52 -4.81 -17.91 -10.32
C GLU A 52 -5.98 -17.89 -9.33
N ASP A 53 -5.80 -18.47 -8.14
CA ASP A 53 -6.81 -18.50 -7.09
C ASP A 53 -7.08 -17.09 -6.52
N HIS A 54 -6.01 -16.32 -6.27
CA HIS A 54 -6.11 -14.94 -5.79
C HIS A 54 -6.83 -14.05 -6.80
N ASN A 55 -6.48 -14.15 -8.09
CA ASN A 55 -7.09 -13.37 -9.16
C ASN A 55 -8.60 -13.65 -9.25
N ARG A 56 -9.00 -14.93 -9.17
CA ARG A 56 -10.41 -15.32 -9.18
C ARG A 56 -11.17 -14.68 -8.00
N LEU A 57 -10.65 -14.83 -6.78
CA LEU A 57 -11.27 -14.26 -5.58
C LEU A 57 -11.34 -12.73 -5.61
N LEU A 58 -10.28 -12.08 -6.12
CA LEU A 58 -10.23 -10.63 -6.22
C LEU A 58 -11.20 -10.11 -7.30
N GLN A 59 -11.38 -10.83 -8.40
CA GLN A 59 -12.38 -10.52 -9.41
C GLN A 59 -13.80 -10.66 -8.85
N GLU A 60 -14.11 -11.77 -8.16
CA GLU A 60 -15.40 -11.97 -7.48
C GLU A 60 -15.69 -10.84 -6.48
N LEU A 61 -14.68 -10.39 -5.73
CA LEU A 61 -14.81 -9.24 -4.84
C LEU A 61 -15.14 -7.96 -5.61
N LEU A 62 -14.38 -7.62 -6.65
CA LEU A 62 -14.61 -6.40 -7.44
C LEU A 62 -16.01 -6.37 -8.04
N GLU A 63 -16.48 -7.48 -8.60
CA GLU A 63 -17.84 -7.63 -9.14
C GLU A 63 -18.91 -7.39 -8.05
N SER A 64 -18.69 -7.90 -6.82
CA SER A 64 -19.60 -7.65 -5.70
C SER A 64 -19.64 -6.19 -5.24
N LEU A 65 -18.57 -5.43 -5.45
CA LEU A 65 -18.47 -4.02 -5.06
C LEU A 65 -19.15 -3.07 -6.06
N GLU A 66 -19.33 -3.47 -7.32
CA GLU A 66 -19.99 -2.64 -8.35
C GLU A 66 -21.41 -2.23 -7.94
N GLY A 67 -22.19 -3.17 -7.38
CA GLY A 67 -23.57 -2.93 -6.92
C GLY A 67 -23.70 -2.40 -5.49
N THR A 68 -22.60 -2.23 -4.77
CA THR A 68 -22.61 -1.85 -3.34
C THR A 68 -22.51 -0.34 -3.20
N ALA A 69 -23.42 0.30 -2.44
CA ALA A 69 -23.28 1.72 -2.13
C ALA A 69 -22.19 1.96 -1.08
N PRO A 70 -21.30 2.96 -1.23
CA PRO A 70 -20.32 3.29 -0.20
C PRO A 70 -21.03 3.76 1.07
N LYS A 71 -20.47 3.40 2.23
CA LYS A 71 -20.94 3.92 3.52
C LYS A 71 -20.47 5.36 3.71
N ASP A 72 -21.22 6.16 4.47
CA ASP A 72 -20.73 7.46 4.98
C ASP A 72 -19.60 7.20 5.99
N ASP A 73 -18.36 7.08 5.49
CA ASP A 73 -17.17 6.85 6.30
C ASP A 73 -16.54 8.20 6.69
N ARG A 74 -16.86 8.66 7.91
CA ARG A 74 -16.34 9.91 8.46
C ARG A 74 -15.00 9.77 9.16
N ARG A 75 -14.35 8.60 9.04
CA ARG A 75 -13.05 8.35 9.64
C ARG A 75 -11.98 9.19 8.94
N VAL A 76 -10.95 9.55 9.70
CA VAL A 76 -9.77 10.26 9.16
C VAL A 76 -9.07 9.36 8.13
N PRO A 77 -8.97 9.76 6.84
CA PRO A 77 -8.33 8.95 5.82
C PRO A 77 -6.80 9.08 5.95
N LEU A 78 -6.10 7.96 6.03
CA LEU A 78 -4.65 7.89 6.19
C LEU A 78 -4.00 7.06 5.09
N VAL A 79 -2.76 7.42 4.74
CA VAL A 79 -1.84 6.54 4.00
C VAL A 79 -0.91 5.84 4.97
N VAL A 80 -0.65 4.55 4.77
CA VAL A 80 0.43 3.83 5.46
C VAL A 80 1.59 3.61 4.49
N SER A 81 2.76 4.18 4.75
CA SER A 81 3.98 3.96 3.93
C SER A 81 5.06 3.28 4.74
N GLY A 82 5.80 2.36 4.15
CA GLY A 82 7.00 1.81 4.79
C GLY A 82 7.34 0.40 4.38
N SER A 83 7.70 -0.42 5.38
CA SER A 83 8.18 -1.79 5.20
C SER A 83 7.03 -2.79 5.07
N VAL A 84 7.21 -4.04 5.51
CA VAL A 84 6.15 -5.06 5.50
C VAL A 84 5.25 -4.87 6.72
N CYS A 85 3.93 -4.75 6.50
CA CYS A 85 2.90 -4.78 7.54
C CYS A 85 1.87 -5.86 7.17
N THR A 86 1.89 -6.98 7.86
CA THR A 86 1.01 -8.12 7.58
C THR A 86 0.07 -8.47 8.73
N THR A 87 0.23 -7.82 9.88
CA THR A 87 -0.68 -7.99 11.03
C THR A 87 -1.89 -7.06 10.92
N PRO A 88 -3.08 -7.51 11.36
CA PRO A 88 -4.28 -6.68 11.36
C PRO A 88 -4.27 -5.62 12.47
N ASP A 89 -3.52 -5.85 13.55
CA ASP A 89 -3.56 -5.08 14.81
C ASP A 89 -3.49 -3.56 14.63
N LEU A 90 -2.63 -3.07 13.75
CA LEU A 90 -2.51 -1.63 13.48
C LEU A 90 -3.77 -1.08 12.83
N LEU A 91 -4.27 -1.75 11.79
CA LEU A 91 -5.41 -1.28 11.01
C LEU A 91 -6.71 -1.42 11.82
N GLU A 92 -6.85 -2.48 12.62
CA GLU A 92 -7.94 -2.63 13.59
C GLU A 92 -7.95 -1.47 14.58
N LEU A 93 -6.81 -1.14 15.18
CA LEU A 93 -6.71 -0.05 16.13
C LEU A 93 -6.99 1.31 15.49
N LEU A 94 -6.58 1.54 14.24
CA LEU A 94 -6.94 2.75 13.50
C LEU A 94 -8.46 2.87 13.31
N LEU A 95 -9.12 1.77 12.92
CA LEU A 95 -10.57 1.74 12.77
C LEU A 95 -11.29 2.00 14.11
N GLU A 96 -10.81 1.43 15.21
CA GLU A 96 -11.31 1.70 16.57
C GLU A 96 -11.18 3.19 16.95
N LEU A 97 -10.10 3.84 16.52
CA LEU A 97 -9.78 5.23 16.83
C LEU A 97 -10.40 6.24 15.87
N GLY A 98 -11.24 5.80 14.92
CA GLY A 98 -11.91 6.70 13.98
C GLY A 98 -11.04 7.10 12.79
N ALA A 99 -10.07 6.28 12.42
CA ALA A 99 -9.25 6.45 11.22
C ALA A 99 -9.42 5.26 10.26
N ASN A 100 -9.22 5.49 8.97
CA ASN A 100 -9.26 4.45 7.96
C ASN A 100 -8.04 4.58 7.05
N VAL A 101 -7.40 3.45 6.74
CA VAL A 101 -6.31 3.43 5.77
C VAL A 101 -6.93 3.40 4.38
N VAL A 102 -6.78 4.48 3.62
CA VAL A 102 -7.36 4.61 2.27
C VAL A 102 -6.39 4.18 1.17
N GLU A 103 -5.09 4.21 1.46
CA GLU A 103 -4.02 3.86 0.54
C GLU A 103 -2.80 3.37 1.33
N ASP A 104 -1.92 2.60 0.69
CA ASP A 104 -0.64 2.21 1.25
C ASP A 104 0.52 2.25 0.23
N ASP A 105 1.71 2.45 0.76
CA ASP A 105 2.99 2.28 0.06
C ASP A 105 3.83 1.29 0.87
N LEU A 106 3.35 0.03 0.95
CA LEU A 106 3.99 -1.05 1.70
C LEU A 106 4.65 -2.09 0.79
N CYS A 107 5.68 -2.76 1.31
CA CYS A 107 6.36 -3.85 0.60
C CYS A 107 5.42 -5.02 0.22
N CYS A 108 4.36 -5.22 1.00
CA CYS A 108 3.34 -6.26 0.83
C CYS A 108 1.97 -5.71 0.39
N GLY A 109 1.91 -4.44 -0.03
CA GLY A 109 0.69 -3.79 -0.49
C GLY A 109 0.83 -3.23 -1.90
N HIS A 110 0.36 -2.00 -2.13
CA HIS A 110 0.22 -1.42 -3.47
C HIS A 110 1.55 -1.45 -4.26
N ARG A 111 2.67 -1.09 -3.60
CA ARG A 111 4.02 -1.08 -4.22
C ARG A 111 4.41 -2.40 -4.89
N TYR A 112 3.93 -3.55 -4.40
CA TYR A 112 4.22 -4.85 -5.02
C TYR A 112 3.54 -4.99 -6.39
N TYR A 113 2.28 -4.56 -6.46
CA TYR A 113 1.41 -4.75 -7.62
C TYR A 113 1.61 -3.68 -8.69
N GLU A 114 2.20 -2.54 -8.32
CA GLU A 114 2.50 -1.44 -9.23
C GLU A 114 3.36 -1.89 -10.44
N GLY A 115 2.96 -1.41 -11.63
CA GLY A 115 3.64 -1.63 -12.90
C GLY A 115 3.47 -3.05 -13.47
N LEU A 116 3.13 -3.13 -14.75
CA LEU A 116 3.00 -4.41 -15.46
C LEU A 116 4.35 -4.87 -16.06
N VAL A 117 4.46 -6.17 -16.32
CA VAL A 117 5.55 -6.75 -17.12
C VAL A 117 5.16 -6.61 -18.60
N ASP A 118 6.10 -6.16 -19.44
CA ASP A 118 5.89 -6.07 -20.89
C ASP A 118 5.81 -7.46 -21.54
N GLU A 119 4.63 -7.84 -22.03
CA GLU A 119 4.40 -9.14 -22.65
C GLU A 119 4.98 -9.26 -24.08
N GLY A 120 5.38 -8.14 -24.68
CA GLY A 120 5.85 -8.05 -26.07
C GLY A 120 7.32 -8.37 -26.28
N VAL A 121 8.12 -8.51 -25.22
CA VAL A 121 9.56 -8.79 -25.30
C VAL A 121 9.91 -10.18 -24.75
N ALA A 122 11.20 -10.54 -24.75
CA ALA A 122 11.66 -11.79 -24.15
C ALA A 122 11.32 -11.82 -22.64
N PRO A 123 10.81 -12.93 -22.07
CA PRO A 123 10.32 -12.97 -20.69
C PRO A 123 11.35 -12.50 -19.66
N GLU A 124 12.61 -12.89 -19.83
CA GLU A 124 13.72 -12.54 -18.93
C GLU A 124 13.99 -11.03 -18.96
N GLU A 125 14.01 -10.46 -20.16
CA GLU A 125 14.18 -9.02 -20.35
C GLU A 125 12.99 -8.25 -19.77
N ALA A 126 11.76 -8.71 -20.01
CA ALA A 126 10.55 -8.09 -19.50
C ALA A 126 10.55 -8.03 -17.96
N LEU A 127 10.94 -9.13 -17.32
CA LEU A 127 11.03 -9.22 -15.86
C LEU A 127 12.12 -8.29 -15.32
N ALA A 128 13.30 -8.26 -15.94
CA ALA A 128 14.39 -7.37 -15.56
C ALA A 128 13.98 -5.89 -15.69
N ARG A 129 13.33 -5.51 -16.80
CA ARG A 129 12.81 -4.15 -17.02
C ARG A 129 11.81 -3.75 -15.94
N ARG A 130 10.88 -4.63 -15.57
CA ARG A 130 9.92 -4.34 -14.47
C ARG A 130 10.62 -4.14 -13.13
N MET A 131 11.66 -4.93 -12.83
CA MET A 131 12.40 -4.79 -11.58
C MET A 131 13.02 -3.40 -11.41
N TRP A 132 13.39 -2.75 -12.52
CA TRP A 132 14.00 -1.43 -12.52
C TRP A 132 13.01 -0.27 -12.64
N SER A 133 11.92 -0.43 -13.39
CA SER A 133 11.02 0.67 -13.75
C SER A 133 9.94 1.01 -12.72
N ARG A 134 9.56 0.07 -11.85
CA ARG A 134 8.56 0.32 -10.80
C ARG A 134 9.18 1.04 -9.60
N VAL A 135 8.35 1.73 -8.82
CA VAL A 135 8.77 2.29 -7.53
C VAL A 135 9.28 1.16 -6.63
N ASN A 136 10.55 1.28 -6.26
CA ASN A 136 11.28 0.24 -5.56
C ASN A 136 11.34 0.51 -4.04
N CYS A 137 11.60 -0.56 -3.30
CA CYS A 137 12.03 -0.45 -1.90
C CYS A 137 13.27 0.47 -1.83
N PRO A 138 13.39 1.35 -0.83
CA PRO A 138 14.54 2.26 -0.71
C PRO A 138 15.90 1.55 -0.55
N ALA A 139 15.92 0.23 -0.36
CA ALA A 139 17.12 -0.58 -0.49
C ALA A 139 17.70 -0.62 -1.93
N LYS A 140 16.97 -0.10 -2.92
CA LYS A 140 17.41 0.02 -4.32
C LYS A 140 17.37 1.49 -4.71
N HIS A 141 18.48 1.99 -5.21
CA HIS A 141 18.53 3.33 -5.76
C HIS A 141 18.07 3.31 -7.21
N GLN A 142 17.04 4.11 -7.53
CA GLN A 142 16.58 4.36 -8.90
C GLN A 142 16.84 5.82 -9.26
N CYS A 143 16.24 6.73 -8.50
CA CYS A 143 16.55 8.16 -8.51
C CYS A 143 16.28 8.76 -7.12
N LEU A 144 16.66 10.03 -6.91
CA LEU A 144 16.49 10.72 -5.63
C LEU A 144 15.04 11.12 -5.31
N GLU A 145 14.17 11.27 -6.31
CA GLU A 145 12.85 11.87 -6.14
C GLU A 145 11.67 10.89 -6.25
N ASP A 146 11.87 9.72 -6.87
CA ASP A 146 10.80 8.80 -7.27
C ASP A 146 9.87 8.43 -6.10
N ARG A 147 10.44 8.12 -4.93
CA ARG A 147 9.66 7.66 -3.78
C ARG A 147 8.83 8.79 -3.15
N ALA A 148 9.39 9.98 -3.04
CA ALA A 148 8.68 11.12 -2.47
C ALA A 148 7.56 11.58 -3.40
N SER A 149 7.86 11.75 -4.68
CA SER A 149 6.88 12.11 -5.72
C SER A 149 5.73 11.12 -5.74
N ARG A 150 6.02 9.80 -5.77
CA ARG A 150 4.97 8.78 -5.73
C ARG A 150 4.15 8.83 -4.45
N LEU A 151 4.78 9.01 -3.28
CA LEU A 151 4.03 9.07 -2.02
C LEU A 151 3.08 10.28 -2.00
N MET A 152 3.51 11.43 -2.53
CA MET A 152 2.64 12.62 -2.61
C MET A 152 1.49 12.43 -3.60
N GLU A 153 1.74 11.83 -4.77
CA GLU A 153 0.69 11.45 -5.72
C GLU A 153 -0.36 10.57 -5.03
N ARG A 154 0.08 9.52 -4.33
CA ARG A 154 -0.81 8.61 -3.59
C ARG A 154 -1.62 9.31 -2.50
N VAL A 155 -1.00 10.23 -1.76
CA VAL A 155 -1.68 11.02 -0.72
C VAL A 155 -2.75 11.93 -1.33
N GLU A 156 -2.46 12.54 -2.47
CA GLU A 156 -3.39 13.41 -3.21
C GLU A 156 -4.55 12.61 -3.81
N GLU A 157 -4.27 11.54 -4.55
CA GLU A 157 -5.26 10.67 -5.19
C GLU A 157 -6.22 10.03 -4.20
N SER A 158 -5.73 9.64 -3.02
CA SER A 158 -6.54 9.01 -1.96
C SER A 158 -7.26 10.01 -1.04
N GLY A 159 -7.00 11.31 -1.17
CA GLY A 159 -7.56 12.34 -0.30
C GLY A 159 -7.13 12.20 1.17
N ALA A 160 -6.00 11.53 1.44
CA ALA A 160 -5.53 11.28 2.79
C ALA A 160 -5.18 12.58 3.53
N LYS A 161 -5.38 12.58 4.84
CA LYS A 161 -5.12 13.71 5.75
C LYS A 161 -3.90 13.51 6.65
N GLY A 162 -3.26 12.34 6.55
CA GLY A 162 -2.05 12.04 7.30
C GLY A 162 -1.33 10.83 6.73
N VAL A 163 -0.02 10.75 6.98
CA VAL A 163 0.81 9.60 6.62
C VAL A 163 1.36 8.91 7.86
N LEU A 164 1.11 7.62 7.98
CA LEU A 164 1.74 6.75 8.97
C LEU A 164 2.93 6.03 8.32
N PHE A 165 4.12 6.34 8.79
CA PHE A 165 5.31 5.58 8.42
C PHE A 165 5.42 4.34 9.31
N TYR A 166 5.14 3.17 8.75
CA TYR A 166 5.26 1.89 9.45
C TYR A 166 6.56 1.19 9.07
N LEU A 167 7.48 1.09 10.03
CA LEU A 167 8.83 0.60 9.79
C LEU A 167 9.14 -0.58 10.70
N GLN A 168 9.78 -1.59 10.12
CA GLN A 168 10.47 -2.60 10.90
C GLN A 168 11.71 -1.97 11.54
N SER A 169 11.92 -2.24 12.83
CA SER A 169 13.14 -1.84 13.53
C SER A 169 14.37 -2.30 12.75
N PHE A 170 15.37 -1.42 12.68
CA PHE A 170 16.62 -1.64 11.94
C PHE A 170 16.48 -1.74 10.41
N CYS A 171 15.36 -1.29 9.84
CA CYS A 171 15.25 -1.13 8.40
C CYS A 171 15.93 0.18 7.94
N GLU A 172 17.26 0.19 7.91
CA GLU A 172 18.08 1.37 7.61
C GLU A 172 17.68 2.10 6.32
N PRO A 173 17.39 1.43 5.18
CA PRO A 173 17.02 2.14 3.96
C PRO A 173 15.71 2.92 4.11
N HIS A 174 14.72 2.36 4.81
CA HIS A 174 13.48 3.08 5.08
C HIS A 174 13.69 4.23 6.08
N LEU A 175 14.46 4.00 7.14
CA LEU A 175 14.76 5.00 8.17
C LEU A 175 15.54 6.19 7.59
N PHE A 176 16.45 5.94 6.65
CA PHE A 176 17.24 6.97 5.98
C PHE A 176 16.37 7.99 5.22
N ASP A 177 15.29 7.53 4.58
CA ASP A 177 14.39 8.38 3.80
C ASP A 177 13.42 9.20 4.67
N ILE A 178 13.17 8.80 5.92
CA ILE A 178 12.11 9.41 6.74
C ILE A 178 12.27 10.92 6.91
N PRO A 179 13.45 11.48 7.26
CA PRO A 179 13.59 12.92 7.40
C PRO A 179 13.22 13.67 6.11
N TYR A 180 13.64 13.15 4.96
CA TYR A 180 13.35 13.73 3.64
C TYR A 180 11.86 13.67 3.31
N LEU A 181 11.23 12.50 3.45
CA LEU A 181 9.82 12.31 3.13
C LEU A 181 8.90 13.15 4.04
N ARG A 182 9.18 13.18 5.34
CA ARG A 182 8.38 13.96 6.30
C ARG A 182 8.49 15.45 6.03
N LYS A 183 9.69 15.93 5.69
CA LYS A 183 9.90 17.33 5.32
C LYS A 183 9.07 17.70 4.09
N ARG A 184 9.13 16.90 3.02
CA ARG A 184 8.38 17.16 1.79
C ARG A 184 6.86 17.09 1.99
N LEU A 185 6.37 16.09 2.73
CA LEU A 185 4.94 15.99 3.05
C LEU A 185 4.41 17.22 3.78
N LEU A 186 5.18 17.73 4.75
CA LEU A 186 4.78 18.90 5.52
C LEU A 186 4.90 20.20 4.70
N GLU A 187 6.04 20.43 4.05
CA GLU A 187 6.33 21.69 3.35
C GLU A 187 5.57 21.82 2.02
N GLU A 188 5.37 20.72 1.28
CA GLU A 188 4.78 20.77 -0.07
C GLU A 188 3.30 20.36 -0.12
N ARG A 189 2.78 19.69 0.92
CA ARG A 189 1.39 19.20 0.96
C ARG A 189 0.64 19.53 2.25
N GLU A 190 1.31 20.09 3.27
CA GLU A 190 0.72 20.36 4.59
C GLU A 190 0.16 19.08 5.26
N ILE A 191 0.74 17.92 4.95
CA ILE A 191 0.29 16.63 5.46
C ILE A 191 1.15 16.20 6.67
N PRO A 192 0.57 16.10 7.88
CA PRO A 192 1.30 15.64 9.04
C PRO A 192 1.64 14.14 8.92
N SER A 193 2.69 13.73 9.63
CA SER A 193 3.15 12.35 9.59
C SER A 193 3.65 11.84 10.94
N LEU A 194 3.39 10.55 11.22
CA LEU A 194 3.84 9.84 12.40
C LEU A 194 4.70 8.64 12.00
N VAL A 195 5.81 8.43 12.71
CA VAL A 195 6.70 7.29 12.49
C VAL A 195 6.46 6.25 13.58
N LEU A 196 6.14 5.03 13.17
CA LEU A 196 5.92 3.87 14.02
C LEU A 196 6.96 2.81 13.68
N GLU A 197 7.80 2.49 14.65
CA GLU A 197 8.77 1.40 14.53
C GLU A 197 8.26 0.16 15.27
N SER A 198 8.46 -1.01 14.68
CA SER A 198 8.03 -2.30 15.20
C SER A 198 9.14 -3.34 15.17
N GLU A 199 9.29 -4.04 16.28
CA GLU A 199 10.05 -5.29 16.32
C GLU A 199 9.12 -6.45 16.03
N LEU A 200 9.39 -7.21 14.96
CA LEU A 200 8.61 -8.40 14.57
C LEU A 200 7.11 -8.15 14.38
N GLN A 201 6.73 -6.96 13.89
CA GLN A 201 5.33 -6.54 13.74
C GLN A 201 4.52 -6.53 15.04
N SER A 202 5.19 -6.51 16.19
CA SER A 202 4.59 -6.44 17.51
C SER A 202 4.59 -5.00 18.04
N PHE A 203 3.52 -4.65 18.75
CA PHE A 203 3.41 -3.39 19.48
C PHE A 203 2.77 -3.61 20.84
N SER A 204 3.19 -2.80 21.82
CA SER A 204 2.35 -2.55 22.98
C SER A 204 1.11 -1.77 22.52
N ARG A 205 -0.05 -2.44 22.44
CA ARG A 205 -1.32 -1.82 22.01
C ARG A 205 -1.65 -0.55 22.78
N GLY A 206 -1.36 -0.49 24.08
CA GLY A 206 -1.58 0.70 24.92
C GLY A 206 -0.73 1.89 24.48
N GLN A 207 0.57 1.68 24.27
CA GLN A 207 1.48 2.72 23.81
C GLN A 207 1.12 3.20 22.40
N LEU A 208 0.81 2.26 21.50
CA LEU A 208 0.41 2.57 20.13
C LEU A 208 -0.88 3.40 20.11
N ARG A 209 -1.88 3.03 20.93
CA ARG A 209 -3.16 3.75 21.05
C ARG A 209 -2.93 5.22 21.41
N THR A 210 -2.17 5.52 22.46
CA THR A 210 -1.93 6.91 22.88
C THR A 210 -1.26 7.74 21.79
N ARG A 211 -0.27 7.17 21.08
CA ARG A 211 0.43 7.85 20.00
C ARG A 211 -0.47 8.12 18.79
N LEU A 212 -1.31 7.14 18.43
CA LEU A 212 -2.28 7.28 17.34
C LEU A 212 -3.36 8.31 17.69
N GLN A 213 -3.89 8.30 18.91
CA GLN A 213 -4.87 9.29 19.37
C GLN A 213 -4.32 10.71 19.26
N ALA A 214 -3.13 10.96 19.81
CA ALA A 214 -2.48 12.27 19.73
C ALA A 214 -2.23 12.71 18.26
N PHE A 215 -1.91 11.76 17.38
CA PHE A 215 -1.73 12.07 15.95
C PHE A 215 -3.06 12.42 15.25
N LEU A 216 -4.14 11.72 15.57
CA LEU A 216 -5.46 12.00 15.01
C LEU A 216 -6.02 13.34 15.50
N GLU A 217 -5.73 13.73 16.75
CA GLU A 217 -6.07 15.06 17.29
C GLU A 217 -5.35 16.20 16.56
N ILE A 218 -4.16 15.96 15.98
CA ILE A 218 -3.43 16.95 15.18
C ILE A 218 -4.04 17.12 13.78
N ILE A 219 -4.68 16.07 13.26
CA ILE A 219 -5.27 16.06 11.91
C ILE A 219 -6.69 16.65 11.89
N ALA A 220 -7.44 16.44 12.97
CA ALA A 220 -8.83 16.89 13.13
C ALA A 220 -8.95 18.41 13.25
#